data_AF-A0A832PMU4-F1
#
_entry.id   AF-A0A832PMU4-F1
#
_cell.length_a   1.000
_cell.length_b   1.000
_cell.length_c   1.000
_cell.angle_alpha   90.00
_cell.angle_beta   90.00
_cell.angle_gamma   90.00
#
_symmetry.space_group_name_H-M   'P 1'
#
loop_
_entity.id
_entity.type
_entity.pdbx_description
1 polymer ?
#
loop_
_entity_poly.entity_id
_entity_poly.type
_entity_poly.pdbx_seq_one_letter_code
_entity_poly.pdbx_strand_id
1 'polypeptide(L)'
;MKKRILIMAVIAGLAGAGGAAFADDDDCQVPMDRWQPRAAVQQLAQAQGWQVDRIKIDDGCYEIRGLNAEGARFKAKLDPQTLAVVEWKSKGRDGGRRDRHHDRQPDSQRRAPEMRAPANPPAGGIFGNGAPPAATVR
;
A
#
# COMPACT_ATOMS: atom_id res chain seq x y z
N MET A 1 -23.51 -58.97 41.33
CA MET A 1 -23.11 -59.43 39.97
C MET A 1 -24.06 -58.85 38.92
N LYS A 2 -23.75 -57.68 38.33
CA LYS A 2 -23.84 -57.39 36.88
C LYS A 2 -23.35 -55.95 36.65
N LYS A 3 -22.16 -55.84 36.07
CA LYS A 3 -21.62 -54.62 35.49
C LYS A 3 -22.44 -54.30 34.24
N ARG A 4 -22.90 -53.06 34.09
CA ARG A 4 -23.30 -52.51 32.78
C ARG A 4 -22.42 -51.28 32.55
N ILE A 5 -21.49 -51.52 31.64
CA ILE A 5 -20.42 -50.63 31.21
C ILE A 5 -20.93 -49.84 30.00
N LEU A 6 -20.53 -48.55 29.95
CA LEU A 6 -20.39 -47.63 28.79
C LEU A 6 -21.64 -47.26 27.98
N ILE A 7 -21.81 -45.95 27.75
CA ILE A 7 -21.50 -45.31 26.46
C ILE A 7 -21.08 -43.85 26.74
N MET A 8 -19.84 -43.54 26.34
CA MET A 8 -19.26 -42.21 26.19
C MET A 8 -19.98 -41.44 25.08
N ALA A 9 -20.48 -40.25 25.38
CA ALA A 9 -20.80 -39.25 24.36
C ALA A 9 -19.74 -38.15 24.42
N VAL A 10 -18.61 -38.40 23.76
CA VAL A 10 -17.62 -37.36 23.45
C VAL A 10 -18.18 -36.58 22.26
N ILE A 11 -18.74 -35.40 22.52
CA ILE A 11 -18.98 -34.40 21.48
C ILE A 11 -17.73 -33.54 21.41
N ALA A 12 -16.72 -34.05 20.71
CA ALA A 12 -15.56 -33.27 20.30
C ALA A 12 -15.83 -32.74 18.88
N GLY A 13 -16.61 -31.67 18.80
CA GLY A 13 -16.76 -30.86 17.60
C GLY A 13 -15.87 -29.62 17.70
N LEU A 14 -14.55 -29.79 17.82
CA LEU A 14 -13.61 -28.68 17.74
C LEU A 14 -12.87 -28.71 16.40
N ALA A 15 -12.98 -27.58 15.71
CA ALA A 15 -12.04 -27.06 14.72
C ALA A 15 -11.81 -27.92 13.47
N GLY A 16 -12.52 -27.58 12.40
CA GLY A 16 -11.95 -27.69 11.06
C GLY A 16 -10.73 -26.78 10.99
N ALA A 17 -9.56 -27.32 11.31
CA ALA A 17 -8.28 -26.75 10.97
C ALA A 17 -8.11 -26.91 9.45
N GLY A 18 -8.59 -25.92 8.70
CA GLY A 18 -8.08 -25.66 7.36
C GLY A 18 -6.62 -25.29 7.51
N GLY A 19 -5.75 -26.18 7.03
CA GLY A 19 -4.30 -26.07 7.20
C GLY A 19 -3.78 -24.75 6.65
N ALA A 20 -3.05 -24.03 7.50
CA ALA A 20 -2.11 -23.03 7.06
C ALA A 20 -1.02 -23.77 6.25
N ALA A 21 -1.15 -23.71 4.92
CA ALA A 21 -0.03 -24.03 4.05
C ALA A 21 0.91 -22.82 4.08
N PHE A 22 1.96 -22.93 4.88
CA PHE A 22 3.11 -22.04 4.83
C PHE A 22 3.89 -22.41 3.57
N ALA A 23 3.45 -21.89 2.43
CA ALA A 23 4.30 -21.75 1.26
C ALA A 23 4.69 -20.27 1.18
N ASP A 24 5.96 -19.99 0.89
CA ASP A 24 6.51 -18.67 0.51
C ASP A 24 5.91 -18.19 -0.84
N ASP A 25 4.62 -18.38 -1.05
CA ASP A 25 3.88 -17.79 -2.13
C ASP A 25 3.22 -16.53 -1.54
N ASP A 26 3.63 -15.34 -1.99
CA ASP A 26 3.12 -14.03 -1.54
C ASP A 26 1.59 -13.84 -1.79
N ASP A 27 0.90 -14.89 -2.24
CA ASP A 27 -0.42 -14.92 -2.82
C ASP A 27 -1.34 -15.86 -2.02
N CYS A 28 -2.53 -15.37 -1.65
CA CYS A 28 -3.49 -16.16 -0.88
C CYS A 28 -4.46 -16.87 -1.82
N GLN A 29 -4.52 -18.20 -1.75
CA GLN A 29 -5.39 -19.02 -2.58
C GLN A 29 -6.66 -19.43 -1.83
N VAL A 30 -7.52 -18.44 -1.57
CA VAL A 30 -8.79 -18.65 -0.86
C VAL A 30 -9.97 -18.40 -1.81
N PRO A 31 -10.92 -19.34 -1.95
CA PRO A 31 -12.17 -19.12 -2.68
C PRO A 31 -12.99 -17.95 -2.11
N MET A 32 -13.54 -17.08 -2.96
CA MET A 32 -14.23 -15.84 -2.55
C MET A 32 -15.38 -16.06 -1.54
N ASP A 33 -16.06 -17.21 -1.56
CA ASP A 33 -17.13 -17.57 -0.61
C ASP A 33 -16.64 -17.73 0.83
N ARG A 34 -15.33 -17.92 1.02
CA ARG A 34 -14.68 -18.06 2.33
C ARG A 34 -14.08 -16.76 2.85
N TRP A 35 -14.16 -15.69 2.09
CA TRP A 35 -13.56 -14.42 2.47
C TRP A 35 -14.38 -13.76 3.57
N GLN A 36 -13.69 -13.32 4.61
CA GLN A 36 -14.28 -12.46 5.61
C GLN A 36 -14.58 -11.09 5.00
N PRO A 37 -15.67 -10.43 5.42
CA PRO A 37 -16.00 -9.11 4.92
C PRO A 37 -14.91 -8.10 5.31
N ARG A 38 -14.75 -7.06 4.50
CA ARG A 38 -13.82 -5.95 4.78
C ARG A 38 -14.04 -5.28 6.16
N ALA A 39 -15.26 -5.33 6.68
CA ALA A 39 -15.55 -4.86 8.04
C ALA A 39 -14.79 -5.65 9.12
N ALA A 40 -14.60 -6.96 8.94
CA ALA A 40 -13.81 -7.79 9.86
C ALA A 40 -12.34 -7.38 9.84
N VAL A 41 -11.80 -7.04 8.66
CA VAL A 41 -10.44 -6.49 8.52
C VAL A 41 -10.31 -5.16 9.27
N GLN A 42 -11.31 -4.30 9.20
CA GLN A 42 -11.33 -3.02 9.93
C GLN A 42 -11.38 -3.25 11.45
N GLN A 43 -12.20 -4.19 11.92
CA GLN A 43 -12.28 -4.54 13.34
C GLN A 43 -10.96 -5.10 13.87
N LEU A 44 -10.31 -5.98 13.12
CA LEU A 44 -8.98 -6.48 13.47
C LEU A 44 -7.99 -5.31 13.60
N ALA A 45 -7.95 -4.41 12.62
CA ALA A 45 -7.03 -3.28 12.66
C ALA A 45 -7.30 -2.35 13.86
N GLN A 46 -8.57 -2.09 14.19
CA GLN A 46 -8.95 -1.35 15.39
C GLN A 46 -8.50 -2.04 16.67
N ALA A 47 -8.69 -3.37 16.77
CA ALA A 47 -8.26 -4.16 17.92
C ALA A 47 -6.73 -4.14 18.11
N GLN A 48 -5.98 -4.02 17.02
CA GLN A 48 -4.51 -3.90 17.03
C GLN A 48 -4.02 -2.45 17.24
N GLY A 49 -4.92 -1.47 17.34
CA GLY A 49 -4.56 -0.06 17.45
C GLY A 49 -3.96 0.53 16.17
N TRP A 50 -4.27 -0.05 15.01
CA TRP A 50 -3.78 0.42 13.72
C TRP A 50 -4.70 1.49 13.13
N GLN A 51 -4.10 2.56 12.62
CA GLN A 51 -4.79 3.55 11.83
C GLN A 51 -4.72 3.15 10.36
N VAL A 52 -5.85 2.75 9.79
CA VAL A 52 -5.94 2.22 8.41
C VAL A 52 -6.18 3.36 7.42
N ASP A 53 -5.25 3.52 6.48
CA ASP A 53 -5.40 4.45 5.35
C ASP A 53 -6.14 3.78 4.19
N ARG A 54 -5.81 2.51 3.92
CA ARG A 54 -6.34 1.77 2.78
C ARG A 54 -6.40 0.28 3.06
N ILE A 55 -7.49 -0.34 2.63
CA ILE A 55 -7.63 -1.80 2.49
C ILE A 55 -7.90 -2.06 1.00
N LYS A 56 -7.12 -2.95 0.40
CA LYS A 56 -7.34 -3.45 -0.97
C LYS A 56 -7.22 -4.97 -1.00
N ILE A 57 -7.60 -5.55 -2.13
CA ILE A 57 -7.34 -6.95 -2.45
C ILE A 57 -6.17 -6.98 -3.43
N ASP A 58 -5.16 -7.79 -3.17
CA ASP A 58 -3.92 -7.91 -3.95
C ASP A 58 -3.51 -9.38 -3.95
N ASP A 59 -3.41 -9.98 -5.13
CA ASP A 59 -2.99 -11.38 -5.31
C ASP A 59 -3.74 -12.39 -4.41
N GLY A 60 -5.06 -12.19 -4.28
CA GLY A 60 -5.90 -13.03 -3.43
C GLY A 60 -5.83 -12.75 -1.93
N CYS A 61 -4.98 -11.82 -1.47
CA CYS A 61 -4.89 -11.40 -0.08
C CYS A 61 -5.56 -10.05 0.20
N TYR A 62 -5.90 -9.79 1.46
CA TYR A 62 -6.20 -8.42 1.90
C TYR A 62 -4.89 -7.67 2.19
N GLU A 63 -4.68 -6.52 1.55
CA GLU A 63 -3.55 -5.64 1.88
C GLU A 63 -4.04 -4.41 2.66
N ILE A 64 -3.51 -4.23 3.87
CA ILE A 64 -3.70 -3.04 4.70
C ILE A 64 -2.47 -2.14 4.57
N ARG A 65 -2.70 -0.84 4.39
CA ARG A 65 -1.68 0.20 4.58
C ARG A 65 -2.15 1.20 5.63
N GLY A 66 -1.23 1.64 6.48
CA GLY A 66 -1.58 2.55 7.56
C GLY A 66 -0.43 2.84 8.52
N LEU A 67 -0.78 3.31 9.70
CA LEU A 67 0.11 3.49 10.85
C LEU A 67 -0.18 2.40 11.89
N ASN A 68 0.87 1.78 12.41
CA ASN A 68 0.74 0.83 13.52
C ASN A 68 0.48 1.59 14.84
N ALA A 69 0.33 0.85 15.95
CA ALA A 69 0.11 1.42 17.27
C ALA A 69 1.25 2.36 17.74
N GLU A 70 2.45 2.19 17.19
CA GLU A 70 3.64 3.02 17.48
C GLU A 70 3.74 4.25 16.56
N GLY A 71 2.78 4.44 15.65
CA GLY A 71 2.78 5.53 14.67
C GLY A 71 3.70 5.32 13.46
N ALA A 72 4.25 4.12 13.27
CA ALA A 72 5.09 3.78 12.12
C ALA A 72 4.24 3.33 10.91
N ARG A 73 4.61 3.80 9.71
CA ARG A 73 3.99 3.37 8.46
C ARG A 73 4.25 1.87 8.22
N PHE A 74 3.19 1.13 7.86
CA PHE A 74 3.31 -0.28 7.51
C PHE A 74 2.44 -0.67 6.31
N LYS A 75 2.77 -1.82 5.72
CA LYS A 75 1.93 -2.61 4.82
C LYS A 75 1.83 -4.01 5.44
N ALA A 76 0.62 -4.56 5.53
CA ALA A 76 0.40 -5.96 5.91
C ALA A 76 -0.46 -6.66 4.86
N LYS A 77 -0.09 -7.87 4.45
CA LYS A 77 -0.99 -8.78 3.73
C LYS A 77 -1.62 -9.73 4.75
N LEU A 78 -2.92 -9.93 4.65
CA LEU A 78 -3.70 -10.85 5.47
C LEU A 78 -4.35 -11.93 4.62
N ASP A 79 -4.40 -13.14 5.16
CA ASP A 79 -5.22 -14.22 4.62
C ASP A 79 -6.71 -13.84 4.72
N PRO A 80 -7.49 -13.90 3.64
CA PRO A 80 -8.87 -13.42 3.65
C PRO A 80 -9.85 -14.33 4.39
N GLN A 81 -9.51 -15.60 4.64
CA GLN A 81 -10.37 -16.53 5.40
C GLN A 81 -10.18 -16.38 6.91
N THR A 82 -8.93 -16.25 7.34
CA THR A 82 -8.53 -16.29 8.76
C THR A 82 -8.18 -14.92 9.32
N LEU A 83 -7.88 -13.95 8.45
CA LEU A 83 -7.28 -12.66 8.77
C LEU A 83 -5.91 -12.75 9.46
N ALA A 84 -5.22 -13.89 9.33
CA ALA A 84 -3.85 -14.04 9.79
C ALA A 84 -2.90 -13.18 8.95
N VAL A 85 -1.91 -12.56 9.60
CA VAL A 85 -0.88 -11.77 8.89
C VAL A 85 0.05 -12.73 8.17
N VAL A 86 0.07 -12.65 6.83
CA VAL A 86 0.95 -13.47 5.99
C VAL A 86 2.23 -12.72 5.60
N GLU A 87 2.14 -11.38 5.42
CA GLU A 87 3.30 -10.53 5.14
C GLU A 87 3.22 -9.27 5.99
N TRP A 88 4.35 -8.83 6.56
CA TRP A 88 4.48 -7.55 7.25
C TRP A 88 5.69 -6.76 6.73
N LYS A 89 5.46 -5.52 6.30
CA LYS A 89 6.50 -4.59 5.84
C LYS A 89 6.36 -3.25 6.55
N SER A 90 7.30 -2.91 7.42
CA SER A 90 7.42 -1.55 7.97
C SER A 90 8.09 -0.65 6.94
N LYS A 91 7.52 0.52 6.66
CA LYS A 91 8.16 1.54 5.80
C LYS A 91 9.03 2.43 6.68
N GLY A 92 10.13 1.88 7.18
CA GLY A 92 11.17 2.60 7.90
C GLY A 92 12.47 2.62 7.09
N ARG A 93 12.92 3.80 6.65
CA ARG A 93 14.29 4.12 6.19
C ARG A 93 14.93 3.31 5.04
N ASP A 94 14.28 2.35 4.39
CA ASP A 94 14.83 1.70 3.17
C ASP A 94 14.52 2.45 1.87
N GLY A 95 14.74 3.77 1.89
CA GLY A 95 14.85 4.63 0.71
C GLY A 95 16.31 4.93 0.40
N GLY A 96 17.18 3.93 0.49
CA GLY A 96 18.59 4.05 0.19
C GLY A 96 18.83 4.50 -1.26
N ARG A 97 19.02 5.81 -1.42
CA ARG A 97 19.83 6.49 -2.44
C ARG A 97 19.76 5.92 -3.86
N ARG A 98 18.78 6.38 -4.63
CA ARG A 98 18.99 6.52 -6.07
C ARG A 98 19.76 7.82 -6.29
N ASP A 99 21.07 7.78 -6.05
CA ASP A 99 22.00 8.80 -6.52
C ASP A 99 22.06 8.70 -8.05
N ARG A 100 21.05 9.32 -8.68
CA ARG A 100 20.96 9.44 -10.13
C ARG A 100 21.90 10.57 -10.54
N HIS A 101 23.20 10.28 -10.55
CA HIS A 101 24.18 11.07 -11.32
C HIS A 101 23.86 10.87 -12.80
N HIS A 102 22.90 11.65 -13.31
CA HIS A 102 22.87 11.99 -14.72
C HIS A 102 23.86 13.14 -14.88
N ASP A 103 25.11 12.78 -15.17
CA ASP A 103 26.08 13.72 -15.71
C ASP A 103 25.57 14.19 -17.07
N ARG A 104 24.84 15.30 -17.03
CA ARG A 104 24.50 16.09 -18.19
C ARG A 104 25.80 16.69 -18.70
N GLN A 105 26.47 16.00 -19.61
CA GLN A 105 27.65 16.53 -20.30
C GLN A 105 27.24 17.83 -21.02
N PRO A 106 27.70 19.01 -20.58
CA PRO A 106 27.38 20.25 -21.26
C PRO A 106 28.17 20.28 -22.57
N ASP A 107 27.43 20.53 -23.65
CA ASP A 107 27.95 20.74 -24.98
C ASP A 107 29.00 21.87 -24.96
N SER A 108 30.27 21.50 -25.11
CA SER A 108 31.34 22.43 -25.38
C SER A 108 32.03 22.07 -26.69
N GLN A 109 31.25 21.89 -27.77
CA GLN A 109 31.81 22.11 -29.09
C GLN A 109 31.80 23.61 -29.38
N ARG A 110 32.92 24.22 -29.00
CA ARG A 110 33.42 25.49 -29.49
C ARG A 110 33.20 25.59 -31.01
N ARG A 111 32.18 26.33 -31.45
CA ARG A 111 32.21 27.03 -32.73
C ARG A 111 32.43 28.52 -32.46
N ALA A 112 33.39 29.06 -33.21
CA ALA A 112 34.03 30.35 -33.07
C ALA A 112 33.05 31.56 -33.11
N PRO A 113 33.47 32.76 -32.65
CA PRO A 113 32.63 33.94 -32.68
C PRO A 113 32.71 34.59 -34.07
N GLU A 114 31.61 34.59 -34.82
CA GLU A 114 31.49 35.39 -36.04
C GLU A 114 30.43 36.49 -35.88
N MET A 115 30.95 37.67 -35.56
CA MET A 115 30.56 39.02 -35.99
C MET A 115 29.06 39.33 -36.25
N ARG A 116 28.56 40.33 -35.50
CA ARG A 116 28.14 41.68 -35.99
C ARG A 116 26.81 42.16 -35.37
N ALA A 117 26.87 43.29 -34.65
CA ALA A 117 25.73 44.07 -34.14
C ALA A 117 25.25 45.09 -35.21
N PRO A 118 24.24 45.98 -34.99
CA PRO A 118 23.27 46.13 -33.89
C PRO A 118 21.79 46.41 -34.36
N ALA A 119 20.91 46.70 -33.39
CA ALA A 119 19.80 47.70 -33.43
C ALA A 119 18.34 47.21 -33.22
N ASN A 120 17.77 47.68 -32.09
CA ASN A 120 16.36 47.83 -31.69
C ASN A 120 15.49 46.61 -31.30
N PRO A 121 14.90 46.60 -30.08
CA PRO A 121 13.72 45.80 -29.78
C PRO A 121 12.41 46.56 -30.13
N PRO A 122 11.39 45.92 -30.73
CA PRO A 122 10.04 46.47 -30.74
C PRO A 122 9.42 46.35 -29.35
N ALA A 123 8.93 47.49 -28.84
CA ALA A 123 8.09 47.54 -27.66
C ALA A 123 6.77 46.78 -27.92
N GLY A 124 6.41 45.87 -27.02
CA GLY A 124 5.17 45.09 -27.12
C GLY A 124 4.87 44.37 -25.81
N GLY A 125 4.26 45.10 -24.87
CA GLY A 125 3.78 44.56 -23.61
C GLY A 125 2.55 43.68 -23.80
N ILE A 126 2.50 42.59 -23.06
CA ILE A 126 1.33 41.75 -22.78
C ILE A 126 1.65 41.04 -21.45
N PHE A 127 0.63 40.76 -20.64
CA PHE A 127 0.70 40.22 -19.26
C PHE A 127 0.86 41.29 -18.17
N GLY A 128 -0.20 42.10 -18.06
CA GLY A 128 -0.56 42.80 -16.84
C GLY A 128 -1.03 41.84 -15.74
N ASN A 129 -0.86 42.31 -14.50
CA ASN A 129 -0.88 41.58 -13.24
C ASN A 129 -2.24 40.99 -12.82
N GLY A 130 -2.18 39.76 -12.28
CA GLY A 130 -2.89 39.30 -11.07
C GLY A 130 -4.37 39.63 -10.87
N ALA A 131 -5.25 38.70 -11.24
CA ALA A 131 -6.57 38.54 -10.63
C ALA A 131 -6.99 37.05 -10.62
N PRO A 132 -7.44 36.47 -9.49
CA PRO A 132 -7.94 35.10 -9.45
C PRO A 132 -9.38 35.00 -9.99
N PRO A 133 -9.77 33.92 -10.69
CA PRO A 133 -11.13 33.76 -11.20
C PRO A 133 -12.11 33.39 -10.07
N ALA A 134 -13.15 34.21 -9.89
CA ALA A 134 -14.32 33.86 -9.09
C ALA A 134 -15.18 32.85 -9.87
N ALA A 135 -15.30 31.62 -9.36
CA ALA A 135 -16.23 30.62 -9.85
C ALA A 135 -17.54 30.70 -9.05
N THR A 136 -18.63 31.12 -9.67
CA THR A 136 -19.99 30.99 -9.11
C THR A 136 -20.59 29.70 -9.63
N VAL A 137 -20.89 28.76 -8.73
CA VAL A 137 -21.70 27.57 -9.00
C VAL A 137 -23.17 28.00 -8.91
N ARG A 138 -23.96 27.68 -9.93
CA ARG A 138 -25.42 27.79 -9.95
C ARG A 138 -26.04 26.41 -10.02
#